data_AF-A0A7W6JEF0-F1
#
_entry.id   AF-A0A7W6JEF0-F1
#
_cell.length_a   1.000
_cell.length_b   1.000
_cell.length_c   1.000
_cell.angle_alpha   90.00
_cell.angle_beta   90.00
_cell.angle_gamma   90.00
#
_symmetry.space_group_name_H-M   'P 1'
#
loop_
_entity.id
_entity.type
_entity.pdbx_description
1 polymer ?
#
loop_
_entity_poly.entity_id
_entity_poly.type
_entity_poly.pdbx_seq_one_letter_code
_entity_poly.pdbx_strand_id
1 'polypeptide(L)'
;MTLDVVQFSFLISLAALVVGASLWGLAFLEKAPLRRMRMTDCGTVLVFSSILLRFAGQTRPLNAIEWGLALLSPLFVAAALWRLVRTHCPPGAEQ
;
A
#
# COMPACT_ATOMS: atom_id res chain seq x y z
N MET A 1 26.71 -8.52 -11.19
CA MET A 1 25.67 -7.54 -11.53
C MET A 1 25.09 -7.02 -10.23
N THR A 2 25.69 -5.97 -9.66
CA THR A 2 25.18 -5.36 -8.43
C THR A 2 23.90 -4.60 -8.80
N LEU A 3 22.75 -5.11 -8.39
CA LEU A 3 21.49 -4.36 -8.51
C LEU A 3 21.70 -3.05 -7.74
N ASP A 4 21.73 -1.94 -8.47
CA ASP A 4 21.76 -0.62 -7.86
C ASP A 4 20.49 -0.48 -7.01
N VAL A 5 20.67 -0.22 -5.71
CA VAL A 5 19.58 -0.17 -4.71
C VAL A 5 18.51 0.85 -5.14
N VAL A 6 18.92 1.90 -5.85
CA VAL A 6 18.03 2.92 -6.39
C VAL A 6 17.12 2.34 -7.48
N GLN A 7 17.69 1.59 -8.44
CA GLN A 7 16.94 0.98 -9.54
C GLN A 7 16.00 -0.11 -9.04
N PHE A 8 16.43 -0.90 -8.06
CA PHE A 8 15.59 -1.91 -7.41
C PHE A 8 14.40 -1.28 -6.68
N SER A 9 14.66 -0.25 -5.86
CA SER A 9 13.62 0.51 -5.16
C SER A 9 12.60 1.10 -6.12
N PHE A 10 13.06 1.64 -7.26
CA PHE A 10 12.19 2.20 -8.29
C PHE A 10 11.26 1.14 -8.91
N LEU A 11 11.82 -0.01 -9.32
CA LEU A 11 11.07 -1.10 -9.94
C LEU A 11 10.01 -1.67 -8.99
N ILE A 12 10.38 -1.94 -7.74
CA ILE A 12 9.46 -2.44 -6.72
C ILE A 12 8.36 -1.42 -6.43
N SER A 13 8.73 -0.15 -6.28
CA SER A 13 7.75 0.91 -6.06
C SER A 13 6.76 1.00 -7.22
N LEU A 14 7.23 0.88 -8.46
CA LEU A 14 6.35 0.88 -9.62
C LEU A 14 5.41 -0.33 -9.63
N ALA A 15 5.94 -1.54 -9.40
CA ALA A 15 5.14 -2.75 -9.34
C ALA A 15 4.08 -2.68 -8.23
N ALA A 16 4.46 -2.27 -7.02
CA ALA A 16 3.54 -2.10 -5.89
C ALA A 16 2.45 -1.05 -6.16
N LEU A 17 2.80 0.05 -6.84
CA LEU A 17 1.83 1.07 -7.24
C LEU A 17 0.81 0.52 -8.26
N VAL A 18 1.28 -0.20 -9.28
CA VAL A 18 0.41 -0.79 -10.32
C VAL A 18 -0.53 -1.83 -9.70
N VAL A 19 -0.02 -2.69 -8.81
CA VAL A 19 -0.83 -3.69 -8.11
C VAL A 19 -1.81 -3.03 -7.13
N GLY A 20 -1.37 -2.01 -6.39
CA GLY A 20 -2.24 -1.30 -5.46
C GLY A 20 -3.38 -0.55 -6.18
N ALA A 21 -3.09 0.09 -7.30
CA ALA A 21 -4.07 0.78 -8.12
C ALA A 21 -5.05 -0.19 -8.81
N SER A 22 -4.56 -1.35 -9.28
CA SER A 22 -5.44 -2.36 -9.87
C SER A 22 -6.40 -2.94 -8.83
N LEU A 23 -5.97 -3.14 -7.58
CA LEU A 23 -6.85 -3.55 -6.48
C LEU A 23 -7.95 -2.53 -6.18
N TRP A 24 -7.67 -1.23 -6.29
CA TRP A 24 -8.73 -0.20 -6.20
C TRP A 24 -9.74 -0.29 -7.35
N GLY A 25 -9.27 -0.51 -8.58
CA GLY A 25 -10.14 -0.73 -9.73
C GLY A 25 -11.02 -1.97 -9.56
N LEU A 26 -10.43 -3.09 -9.13
CA LEU A 26 -11.15 -4.33 -8.85
C LEU A 26 -12.13 -4.19 -7.69
N ALA A 27 -11.79 -3.40 -6.66
CA ALA A 27 -12.69 -3.12 -5.55
C ALA A 27 -13.97 -2.40 -6.02
N PHE A 28 -13.92 -1.62 -7.11
CA PHE A 28 -15.11 -0.97 -7.67
C PHE A 28 -16.06 -1.96 -8.36
N LEU A 29 -15.52 -3.05 -8.90
CA LEU A 29 -16.27 -4.14 -9.53
C LEU A 29 -16.83 -5.14 -8.50
N GLU A 30 -16.30 -5.15 -7.28
CA GLU A 30 -16.67 -6.10 -6.23
C GLU A 30 -18.03 -5.77 -5.61
N LYS A 31 -18.95 -6.74 -5.63
CA LYS A 31 -20.33 -6.57 -5.11
C LYS A 31 -20.44 -6.87 -3.61
N ALA A 32 -19.58 -7.73 -3.08
CA ALA A 32 -19.58 -8.07 -1.66
C ALA A 32 -18.92 -6.94 -0.85
N PRO A 33 -19.64 -6.28 0.08
CA PRO A 33 -19.14 -5.06 0.75
C PRO A 33 -17.89 -5.33 1.60
N LEU A 34 -17.84 -6.48 2.28
CA LEU A 34 -16.69 -6.86 3.11
C LEU A 34 -15.44 -7.10 2.26
N ARG A 35 -15.60 -7.76 1.10
CA ARG A 35 -14.50 -8.09 0.19
C ARG A 35 -13.98 -6.84 -0.53
N ARG A 36 -14.89 -5.94 -0.93
CA ARG A 36 -14.57 -4.61 -1.45
C ARG A 36 -13.75 -3.77 -0.45
N MET A 37 -14.13 -3.78 0.82
CA MET A 37 -13.40 -3.06 1.88
C MET A 37 -11.97 -3.60 2.02
N ARG A 38 -11.81 -4.93 2.10
CA ARG A 38 -10.48 -5.57 2.19
C ARG A 38 -9.59 -5.30 0.97
N MET A 39 -10.14 -5.34 -0.24
CA MET A 39 -9.39 -5.01 -1.47
C MET A 39 -8.93 -3.55 -1.47
N THR A 40 -9.81 -2.64 -1.02
CA THR A 40 -9.47 -1.22 -0.91
C THR A 40 -8.38 -0.97 0.12
N ASP A 41 -8.44 -1.64 1.27
CA ASP A 41 -7.43 -1.53 2.33
C ASP A 41 -6.08 -2.13 1.91
N CYS A 42 -6.09 -3.29 1.23
CA CYS A 42 -4.87 -3.88 0.68
C CYS A 42 -4.25 -2.98 -0.40
N GLY A 43 -5.06 -2.45 -1.32
CA GLY A 43 -4.61 -1.48 -2.32
C GLY A 43 -4.01 -0.22 -1.68
N THR A 44 -4.64 0.29 -0.63
CA THR A 44 -4.14 1.44 0.14
C THR A 44 -2.77 1.17 0.74
N VAL A 45 -2.58 0.01 1.39
CA VAL A 45 -1.28 -0.39 1.96
C VAL A 45 -0.20 -0.43 0.87
N LEU A 46 -0.46 -1.04 -0.29
CA LEU A 46 0.52 -1.16 -1.36
C LEU A 46 0.87 0.19 -1.99
N VAL A 47 -0.13 1.04 -2.26
CA VAL A 47 0.09 2.38 -2.85
C VAL A 47 0.93 3.25 -1.91
N PHE A 48 0.54 3.38 -0.64
CA PHE A 48 1.28 4.22 0.30
C PHE A 48 2.66 3.66 0.64
N SER A 49 2.82 2.34 0.72
CA SER A 49 4.15 1.72 0.89
C SER A 49 5.06 1.98 -0.31
N SER A 50 4.50 1.97 -1.53
CA SER A 50 5.27 2.28 -2.74
C SER A 50 5.77 3.74 -2.76
N ILE A 51 4.98 4.67 -2.22
CA ILE A 51 5.36 6.08 -2.10
C ILE A 51 6.48 6.24 -1.07
N LEU A 52 6.35 5.61 0.10
CA LEU A 52 7.37 5.62 1.14
C LEU A 52 8.70 5.02 0.65
N LEU A 53 8.65 3.94 -0.12
CA LEU A 53 9.85 3.31 -0.68
C LEU A 53 10.59 4.27 -1.65
N ARG A 54 9.85 5.09 -2.41
CA ARG A 54 10.47 6.13 -3.25
C ARG A 54 11.14 7.21 -2.42
N PHE A 55 10.54 7.63 -1.31
CA PHE A 55 11.19 8.59 -0.42
C PHE A 55 12.45 8.03 0.23
N ALA A 56 12.45 6.74 0.60
CA ALA A 56 13.62 6.08 1.18
C ALA A 56 14.79 5.97 0.19
N GLY A 57 14.51 5.77 -1.10
CA GLY A 57 15.53 5.69 -2.16
C GLY A 57 16.00 7.04 -2.70
N GLN A 58 15.41 8.14 -2.26
CA GLN A 58 15.66 9.47 -2.80
C GLN A 58 16.66 10.25 -1.94
N THR A 59 17.74 10.74 -2.56
CA THR A 59 18.79 11.52 -1.87
C THR A 59 18.56 13.03 -1.90
N ARG A 60 17.56 13.52 -2.66
CA ARG A 60 17.20 14.95 -2.69
C ARG A 60 16.33 15.34 -1.49
N PRO A 61 16.44 16.59 -1.00
CA PRO A 61 15.59 17.10 0.07
C PRO A 61 14.11 17.02 -0.32
N LEU A 62 13.28 16.66 0.67
CA LEU A 62 11.83 16.55 0.53
C LEU A 62 11.19 17.94 0.60
N ASN A 63 10.26 18.22 -0.32
CA ASN A 63 9.42 19.40 -0.28
C ASN A 63 8.33 19.28 0.81
N ALA A 64 7.66 20.37 1.18
CA ALA A 64 6.64 20.38 2.24
C ALA A 64 5.50 19.36 2.00
N ILE A 65 5.08 19.19 0.75
CA ILE A 65 4.05 18.18 0.37
C ILE A 65 4.57 16.76 0.57
N GLU A 66 5.83 16.51 0.20
CA GLU A 66 6.46 15.18 0.34
C GLU A 66 6.62 14.83 1.83
N TRP A 67 6.96 15.81 2.68
CA TRP A 67 6.94 15.66 4.13
C TRP A 67 5.56 15.34 4.69
N GLY A 68 4.53 16.06 4.22
CA GLY A 68 3.14 15.77 4.56
C GLY A 68 2.76 14.33 4.21
N LEU A 69 3.08 13.88 3.00
CA LEU A 69 2.86 12.50 2.57
C LEU A 69 3.71 11.50 3.37
N ALA A 70 4.96 11.80 3.69
CA ALA A 70 5.83 10.90 4.44
C ALA A 70 5.29 10.62 5.85
N LEU A 71 4.64 11.60 6.48
CA LEU A 71 3.98 11.45 7.77
C LEU A 71 2.59 10.82 7.66
N LEU A 72 1.82 11.18 6.63
CA LEU A 72 0.45 10.72 6.46
C LEU A 72 0.39 9.27 5.97
N SER A 73 1.30 8.86 5.08
CA SER A 73 1.36 7.51 4.52
C SER A 73 1.39 6.40 5.59
N PRO A 74 2.29 6.41 6.60
CA PRO A 74 2.31 5.36 7.62
C PRO A 74 1.03 5.34 8.47
N LEU A 75 0.38 6.49 8.67
CA LEU A 75 -0.90 6.55 9.38
C LEU A 75 -2.01 5.83 8.61
N PHE A 76 -2.10 6.06 7.29
CA PHE A 76 -3.06 5.37 6.42
C PHE A 76 -2.77 3.87 6.32
N VAL A 77 -1.50 3.49 6.22
CA VAL A 77 -1.07 2.08 6.22
C VAL A 77 -1.49 1.41 7.53
N ALA A 78 -1.20 2.02 8.68
CA ALA A 78 -1.59 1.47 9.98
C ALA A 78 -3.11 1.33 10.12
N ALA A 79 -3.88 2.34 9.69
CA ALA A 79 -5.33 2.31 9.72
C ALA A 79 -5.94 1.24 8.78
N ALA A 80 -5.33 1.01 7.62
CA ALA A 80 -5.74 -0.05 6.69
C ALA A 80 -5.40 -1.44 7.25
N LEU A 81 -4.20 -1.62 7.81
CA LEU A 81 -3.79 -2.87 8.47
C LEU A 81 -4.69 -3.20 9.65
N TRP A 82 -5.05 -2.21 10.47
CA TRP A 82 -5.99 -2.38 11.57
C TRP A 82 -7.35 -2.91 11.10
N ARG A 83 -7.90 -2.35 10.02
CA ARG A 83 -9.15 -2.81 9.42
C ARG A 83 -9.03 -4.21 8.80
N LEU A 84 -7.90 -4.52 8.15
CA LEU A 84 -7.60 -5.85 7.62
C LEU A 84 -7.55 -6.90 8.74
N VAL A 85 -6.85 -6.63 9.83
CA VAL A 85 -6.72 -7.54 10.99
C VAL A 85 -8.09 -7.82 11.61
N ARG A 86 -8.93 -6.80 11.79
CA ARG A 86 -10.27 -6.98 12.39
C ARG A 86 -11.25 -7.69 11.47
N THR A 87 -11.09 -7.56 10.16
CA THR A 87 -12.00 -8.19 9.20
C THR A 87 -11.55 -9.57 8.80
N HIS A 88 -10.31 -9.99 9.07
CA HIS A 88 -9.84 -11.34 8.77
C HIS A 88 -10.47 -12.36 9.72
N CYS A 89 -11.61 -12.94 9.35
CA CYS A 89 -12.05 -14.19 10.01
C CYS A 89 -11.03 -15.29 9.69
N PRO A 90 -10.45 -15.96 10.69
CA PRO A 90 -9.66 -17.15 10.45
C PRO A 90 -10.56 -18.25 9.85
N PRO A 91 -10.09 -19.03 8.86
CA PRO A 91 -10.84 -20.11 8.23
C PRO A 91 -11.01 -21.34 9.15
N GLY A 92 -11.42 -21.15 10.40
CA GLY A 92 -11.53 -22.23 11.39
C GLY A 92 -12.28 -21.91 12.69
N ALA A 93 -13.08 -20.85 12.76
CA ALA A 93 -13.89 -20.54 13.95
C ALA A 93 -15.25 -21.28 13.99
N GLU A 94 -15.38 -22.37 13.23
CA GLU A 94 -16.57 -23.25 13.14
C GLU A 94 -16.20 -24.74 13.22
N GLN A 95 -15.26 -25.13 14.08
CA GLN A 95 -15.10 -26.52 14.50
C GLN A 95 -15.31 -26.67 16.00
#